data_AF-A0A1G3N173-F1
#
_entry.id   AF-A0A1G3N173-F1
#
_cell.length_a   1.000
_cell.length_b   1.000
_cell.length_c   1.000
_cell.angle_alpha   90.00
_cell.angle_beta   90.00
_cell.angle_gamma   90.00
#
_symmetry.space_group_name_H-M   'P 1'
#
loop_
_entity.id
_entity.type
_entity.pdbx_description
1 polymer ?
#
loop_
_entity_poly.entity_id
_entity_poly.type
_entity_poly.pdbx_seq_one_letter_code
_entity_poly.pdbx_strand_id
1 'polypeptide(L)'
;MRVDVDTQVLESLLVLATVIEARDAYTGGHAWRVAKYAELLARDAGLDADQVFVVQLGGLVHDLGKVGVPDAVLNKPGRLDDGEMAAMRAHPGIGAGVIERHPLAPLVLAAVSGHHERPDGRGYPQANSAEPPYARIISIADAFDAMTSDRPYRKGMALPAAAAILEQEAGSQFDAALAKRFVALIGSGRLTHVVGHANDLRQMLACSECGLVIAPPADAVDGDHVACPVCTGDYVLHQAGTGFQPEWSGTMSGLKVPLPDRSAVQAIMRAAPHFVSL
;
A
#
# COMPACT_ATOMS: atom_id res chain seq x y z
N MET A 1 19.96 -0.38 18.60
CA MET A 1 20.81 0.04 17.46
C MET A 1 20.38 1.42 17.02
N ARG A 2 21.31 2.34 16.70
CA ARG A 2 20.96 3.68 16.20
C ARG A 2 21.22 3.76 14.70
N VAL A 3 20.21 4.14 13.93
CA VAL A 3 20.30 4.34 12.48
C VAL A 3 20.14 5.81 12.17
N ASP A 4 21.06 6.37 11.39
CA ASP A 4 20.97 7.75 10.90
C ASP A 4 20.00 7.83 9.72
N VAL A 5 19.10 8.81 9.74
CA VAL A 5 18.10 9.01 8.69
C VAL A 5 18.45 10.28 7.94
N ASP A 6 19.47 10.16 7.09
CA ASP A 6 19.81 11.21 6.16
C ASP A 6 18.68 11.44 5.15
N THR A 7 18.37 12.70 4.89
CA THR A 7 17.26 13.11 4.03
C THR A 7 17.43 12.60 2.59
N GLN A 8 18.63 12.65 2.02
CA GLN A 8 18.87 12.18 0.65
C GLN A 8 18.80 10.66 0.56
N VAL A 9 19.28 9.97 1.59
CA VAL A 9 19.17 8.51 1.69
C VAL A 9 17.69 8.09 1.80
N LEU A 10 16.91 8.74 2.65
CA LEU A 10 15.48 8.47 2.77
C LEU A 10 14.74 8.74 1.45
N GLU A 11 15.02 9.87 0.80
CA GLU A 11 14.43 10.20 -0.49
C GLU A 11 14.73 9.11 -1.53
N SER A 12 15.97 8.60 -1.58
CA SER A 12 16.35 7.55 -2.51
C SER A 12 15.54 6.26 -2.31
N LEU A 13 15.29 5.87 -1.06
CA LEU A 13 14.46 4.70 -0.74
C LEU A 13 13.01 4.91 -1.16
N LEU A 14 12.45 6.09 -0.88
CA LEU A 14 11.07 6.41 -1.23
C LEU A 14 10.89 6.45 -2.76
N VAL A 15 11.87 6.98 -3.50
CA VAL A 15 11.88 6.95 -4.97
C VAL A 15 11.85 5.52 -5.50
N LEU A 16 12.57 4.57 -4.87
CA LEU A 16 12.50 3.16 -5.28
C LEU A 16 11.08 2.60 -5.12
N ALA A 17 10.43 2.84 -3.99
CA ALA A 17 9.05 2.37 -3.76
C ALA A 17 8.09 2.95 -4.80
N THR A 18 8.25 4.23 -5.07
CA THR A 18 7.49 4.97 -6.08
C THR A 18 7.64 4.38 -7.50
N VAL A 19 8.83 3.90 -7.88
CA VAL A 19 9.04 3.23 -9.18
C VAL A 19 8.25 1.91 -9.26
N ILE A 20 8.19 1.15 -8.17
CA ILE A 20 7.44 -0.11 -8.12
C ILE A 20 5.94 0.15 -8.17
N GLU A 21 5.45 1.15 -7.43
CA GLU A 21 4.05 1.57 -7.45
C GLU A 21 3.60 2.05 -8.83
N ALA A 22 4.49 2.66 -9.63
CA ALA A 22 4.19 3.09 -10.99
C ALA A 22 4.10 1.91 -11.99
N ARG A 23 4.69 0.75 -11.67
CA ARG A 23 4.68 -0.45 -12.51
C ARG A 23 3.47 -1.35 -12.24
N ASP A 24 2.98 -1.33 -11.01
CA ASP A 24 1.78 -2.07 -10.59
C ASP A 24 0.54 -1.19 -10.84
N ALA A 25 -0.20 -1.50 -11.91
CA ALA A 25 -1.34 -0.69 -12.35
C ALA A 25 -2.48 -0.62 -11.31
N TYR A 26 -2.40 -1.41 -10.23
CA TYR A 26 -3.42 -1.52 -9.19
C TYR A 26 -3.14 -0.63 -7.97
N THR A 27 -1.97 -0.03 -7.88
CA THR A 27 -1.47 0.50 -6.61
C THR A 27 -1.59 2.01 -6.44
N GLY A 28 -2.46 2.74 -7.15
CA GLY A 28 -2.57 4.21 -7.06
C GLY A 28 -2.83 4.78 -5.65
N GLY A 29 -1.83 4.77 -4.78
CA GLY A 29 -1.85 5.05 -3.34
C GLY A 29 -1.94 3.83 -2.41
N HIS A 30 -1.75 2.60 -2.90
CA HIS A 30 -1.73 1.40 -2.06
C HIS A 30 -0.62 1.47 -1.02
N ALA A 31 0.62 1.78 -1.45
CA ALA A 31 1.75 1.90 -0.55
C ALA A 31 1.49 2.94 0.54
N TRP A 32 0.87 4.07 0.17
CA TRP A 32 0.46 5.10 1.12
C TRP A 32 -0.64 4.61 2.08
N ARG A 33 -1.69 3.94 1.59
CA ARG A 33 -2.77 3.42 2.46
C ARG A 33 -2.25 2.38 3.44
N VAL A 34 -1.43 1.43 2.98
CA VAL A 34 -0.78 0.44 3.85
C VAL A 34 0.06 1.13 4.91
N ALA A 35 0.89 2.10 4.53
CA ALA A 35 1.69 2.88 5.48
C ALA A 35 0.83 3.61 6.53
N LYS A 36 -0.31 4.20 6.12
CA LYS A 36 -1.24 4.90 7.02
C LYS A 36 -1.99 3.96 7.95
N TYR A 37 -2.51 2.85 7.44
CA TYR A 37 -3.14 1.82 8.27
C TYR A 37 -2.16 1.25 9.29
N ALA A 38 -0.94 1.00 8.86
CA ALA A 38 0.13 0.49 9.70
C ALA A 38 0.53 1.51 10.78
N GLU A 39 0.66 2.80 10.43
CA GLU A 39 0.88 3.90 11.38
C GLU A 39 -0.21 3.95 12.45
N LEU A 40 -1.48 3.94 12.04
CA LEU A 40 -2.63 4.00 12.95
C LEU A 40 -2.68 2.79 13.89
N LEU A 41 -2.37 1.60 13.38
CA LEU A 41 -2.29 0.39 14.20
C LEU A 41 -1.12 0.42 15.18
N ALA A 42 0.06 0.85 14.73
CA ALA A 42 1.25 0.97 15.57
C ALA A 42 1.01 1.93 16.74
N ARG A 43 0.43 3.11 16.47
CA ARG A 43 0.08 4.09 17.50
C ARG A 43 -0.94 3.52 18.49
N ASP A 44 -2.00 2.85 18.02
CA ASP A 44 -2.98 2.22 18.91
C ASP A 44 -2.37 1.11 19.77
N ALA A 45 -1.44 0.34 19.21
CA ALA A 45 -0.69 -0.69 19.90
C ALA A 45 0.31 -0.14 20.94
N GLY A 46 0.51 1.18 21.01
CA GLY A 46 1.36 1.84 21.99
C GLY A 46 2.84 1.85 21.63
N LEU A 47 3.17 1.68 20.35
CA LEU A 47 4.54 1.84 19.86
C LEU A 47 4.97 3.31 19.99
N ASP A 48 6.26 3.53 20.24
CA ASP A 48 6.82 4.88 20.31
C ASP A 48 6.97 5.52 18.91
N ALA A 49 7.41 6.77 18.86
CA ALA A 49 7.52 7.52 17.61
C ALA A 49 8.52 6.92 16.61
N ASP A 50 9.63 6.37 17.09
CA ASP A 50 10.67 5.75 16.27
C ASP A 50 10.13 4.45 15.64
N GLN A 51 9.46 3.62 16.45
CA GLN A 51 8.82 2.39 16.01
C GLN A 51 7.67 2.66 15.04
N VAL A 52 6.85 3.69 15.28
CA VAL A 52 5.78 4.11 14.37
C VAL A 52 6.34 4.55 13.02
N PHE A 53 7.44 5.34 13.03
CA PHE A 53 8.11 5.75 11.79
C PHE A 53 8.64 4.55 11.01
N VAL A 54 9.26 3.57 11.69
CA VAL A 54 9.74 2.33 11.08
C VAL A 54 8.63 1.54 10.41
N VAL A 55 7.49 1.39 11.07
CA VAL A 55 6.32 0.70 10.52
C VAL A 55 5.75 1.48 9.33
N GLN A 56 5.63 2.80 9.43
CA GLN A 56 5.16 3.63 8.32
C GLN A 56 6.07 3.48 7.10
N LEU A 57 7.39 3.55 7.29
CA LEU A 57 8.38 3.38 6.23
C LEU A 57 8.29 1.96 5.63
N GLY A 58 8.15 0.94 6.48
CA GLY A 58 7.94 -0.45 6.07
C GLY A 58 6.72 -0.63 5.17
N GLY A 59 5.59 0.01 5.48
CA GLY A 59 4.38 -0.06 4.66
C GLY A 59 4.56 0.51 3.25
N LEU A 60 5.39 1.53 3.08
CA LEU A 60 5.66 2.11 1.76
C LEU A 60 6.52 1.21 0.89
N VAL A 61 7.44 0.48 1.50
CA VAL A 61 8.51 -0.22 0.80
C VAL A 61 8.35 -1.74 0.79
N HIS A 62 7.33 -2.29 1.46
CA HIS A 62 7.15 -3.74 1.66
C HIS A 62 7.19 -4.52 0.34
N ASP A 63 6.65 -3.91 -0.71
CA ASP A 63 6.46 -4.50 -2.04
C ASP A 63 7.64 -4.27 -3.00
N LEU A 64 8.77 -3.70 -2.56
CA LEU A 64 9.91 -3.36 -3.42
C LEU A 64 10.39 -4.52 -4.31
N GLY A 65 10.26 -5.75 -3.82
CA GLY A 65 10.66 -6.93 -4.57
C GLY A 65 9.78 -7.27 -5.77
N LYS A 66 8.62 -6.62 -5.94
CA LYS A 66 7.79 -6.75 -7.15
C LYS A 66 8.55 -6.38 -8.41
N VAL A 67 9.68 -5.66 -8.31
CA VAL A 67 10.63 -5.45 -9.42
C VAL A 67 11.01 -6.74 -10.15
N GLY A 68 11.08 -7.88 -9.46
CA GLY A 68 11.42 -9.17 -10.05
C GLY A 68 10.22 -9.99 -10.55
N VAL A 69 8.99 -9.52 -10.35
CA VAL A 69 7.77 -10.21 -10.81
C VAL A 69 7.50 -9.80 -12.26
N PRO A 70 7.29 -10.71 -13.23
CA PRO A 70 7.00 -10.34 -14.62
C PRO A 70 5.71 -9.51 -14.78
N ASP A 71 5.66 -8.57 -15.73
CA ASP A 71 4.48 -7.70 -15.95
C ASP A 71 3.21 -8.48 -16.23
N ALA A 72 3.31 -9.58 -17.00
CA ALA A 72 2.17 -10.44 -17.31
C ALA A 72 1.56 -11.11 -16.07
N VAL A 73 2.36 -11.32 -15.02
CA VAL A 73 1.90 -11.84 -13.72
C VAL A 73 1.38 -10.71 -12.86
N LEU A 74 2.18 -9.63 -12.72
CA LEU A 74 1.88 -8.48 -11.87
C LEU A 74 0.55 -7.82 -12.26
N ASN A 75 0.33 -7.65 -13.57
CA ASN A 75 -0.83 -6.95 -14.12
C ASN A 75 -1.89 -7.90 -14.69
N LYS A 76 -1.90 -9.19 -14.30
CA LYS A 76 -2.91 -10.15 -14.79
C LYS A 76 -4.32 -9.74 -14.34
N PRO A 77 -5.30 -9.57 -15.24
CA PRO A 77 -6.68 -9.23 -14.87
C PRO A 77 -7.47 -10.49 -14.47
N GLY A 78 -6.99 -11.22 -13.48
CA GLY A 78 -7.62 -12.47 -13.06
C GLY A 78 -6.81 -13.24 -12.01
N ARG A 79 -7.22 -14.49 -11.77
CA ARG A 79 -6.52 -15.39 -10.84
C ARG A 79 -5.17 -15.80 -11.44
N LEU A 80 -4.16 -15.83 -10.58
CA LEU A 80 -2.86 -16.40 -10.91
C LEU A 80 -2.94 -17.93 -10.86
N ASP A 81 -2.28 -18.61 -11.79
CA ASP A 81 -2.00 -20.05 -11.67
C ASP A 81 -0.87 -20.30 -10.66
N ASP A 82 -0.54 -21.57 -10.42
CA ASP A 82 0.45 -21.94 -9.40
C ASP A 82 1.86 -21.42 -9.72
N GLY A 83 2.24 -21.36 -10.99
CA GLY A 83 3.56 -20.86 -11.42
C GLY A 83 3.64 -19.35 -11.30
N GLU A 84 2.58 -18.65 -11.72
CA GLU A 84 2.44 -17.20 -11.57
C GLU A 84 2.39 -16.79 -10.09
N MET A 85 1.68 -17.57 -9.26
CA MET A 85 1.64 -17.38 -7.82
C MET A 85 3.03 -17.61 -7.19
N ALA A 86 3.79 -18.61 -7.64
CA ALA A 86 5.16 -18.81 -7.18
C ALA A 86 6.07 -17.62 -7.50
N ALA A 87 5.94 -17.05 -8.71
CA ALA A 87 6.65 -15.82 -9.08
C ALA A 87 6.25 -14.64 -8.18
N MET A 88 4.95 -14.47 -7.90
CA MET A 88 4.48 -13.44 -6.98
C MET A 88 5.01 -13.63 -5.56
N ARG A 89 5.01 -14.87 -5.03
CA ARG A 89 5.50 -15.19 -3.68
C ARG A 89 7.01 -15.02 -3.50
N ALA A 90 7.77 -14.91 -4.58
CA ALA A 90 9.21 -14.67 -4.51
C ALA A 90 9.55 -13.23 -4.12
N HIS A 91 8.62 -12.28 -4.26
CA HIS A 91 8.91 -10.86 -4.11
C HIS A 91 9.44 -10.46 -2.73
N PRO A 92 9.03 -11.02 -1.57
CA PRO A 92 9.61 -10.60 -0.29
C PRO A 92 11.12 -10.89 -0.21
N GLY A 93 11.55 -12.05 -0.75
CA GLY A 93 12.96 -12.43 -0.83
C GLY A 93 13.75 -11.58 -1.82
N ILE A 94 13.16 -11.26 -2.97
CA ILE A 94 13.78 -10.35 -3.95
C ILE A 94 13.93 -8.95 -3.34
N GLY A 95 12.89 -8.46 -2.66
CA GLY A 95 12.90 -7.18 -1.98
C GLY A 95 14.00 -7.11 -0.92
N ALA A 96 14.14 -8.15 -0.09
CA ALA A 96 15.23 -8.24 0.88
C ALA A 96 16.61 -8.08 0.22
N GLY A 97 16.84 -8.76 -0.91
CA GLY A 97 18.10 -8.63 -1.67
C GLY A 97 18.30 -7.25 -2.31
N VAL A 98 17.23 -6.61 -2.78
CA VAL A 98 17.27 -5.24 -3.33
C VAL A 98 17.67 -4.24 -2.26
N ILE A 99 17.10 -4.34 -1.05
CA ILE A 99 17.36 -3.36 -0.01
C ILE A 99 18.61 -3.63 0.82
N GLU A 100 19.16 -4.84 0.82
CA GLU A 100 20.16 -5.32 1.79
C GLU A 100 21.32 -4.33 2.04
N ARG A 101 21.78 -3.65 0.98
CA ARG A 101 22.91 -2.69 1.04
C ARG A 101 22.48 -1.23 1.25
N HIS A 102 21.20 -0.95 1.28
CA HIS A 102 20.68 0.39 1.52
C HIS A 102 20.95 0.78 2.98
N PRO A 103 21.39 2.02 3.28
CA PRO A 103 21.71 2.40 4.67
C PRO A 103 20.52 2.31 5.64
N LEU A 104 19.29 2.45 5.14
CA LEU A 104 18.04 2.28 5.91
C LEU A 104 17.49 0.86 5.95
N ALA A 105 18.17 -0.11 5.33
CA ALA A 105 17.76 -1.53 5.36
C ALA A 105 17.45 -2.04 6.78
N PRO A 106 18.25 -1.71 7.82
CA PRO A 106 17.98 -2.20 9.16
C PRO A 106 16.62 -1.77 9.74
N LEU A 107 16.03 -0.69 9.22
CA LEU A 107 14.71 -0.22 9.62
C LEU A 107 13.59 -1.05 8.98
N VAL A 108 13.73 -1.37 7.69
CA VAL A 108 12.60 -1.86 6.88
C VAL A 108 12.70 -3.32 6.47
N LEU A 109 13.85 -3.97 6.66
CA LEU A 109 14.09 -5.33 6.15
C LEU A 109 13.03 -6.33 6.61
N ALA A 110 12.65 -6.29 7.90
CA ALA A 110 11.62 -7.18 8.44
C ALA A 110 10.25 -6.97 7.76
N ALA A 111 9.89 -5.72 7.45
CA ALA A 111 8.64 -5.43 6.73
C ALA A 111 8.72 -5.96 5.28
N VAL A 112 9.83 -5.73 4.59
CA VAL A 112 10.00 -6.17 3.20
C VAL A 112 10.03 -7.70 3.08
N SER A 113 10.79 -8.39 3.93
CA SER A 113 10.96 -9.84 3.83
C SER A 113 9.83 -10.63 4.48
N GLY A 114 9.17 -10.06 5.48
CA GLY A 114 8.31 -10.80 6.42
C GLY A 114 6.82 -10.46 6.38
N HIS A 115 6.36 -9.49 5.59
CA HIS A 115 4.94 -9.07 5.62
C HIS A 115 3.94 -10.15 5.16
N HIS A 116 4.40 -11.22 4.54
CA HIS A 116 3.60 -12.40 4.18
C HIS A 116 3.83 -13.62 5.08
N GLU A 117 4.64 -13.48 6.11
CA GLU A 117 4.77 -14.48 7.16
C GLU A 117 3.52 -14.49 8.05
N ARG A 118 3.26 -15.64 8.67
CA ARG A 118 2.03 -15.87 9.41
C ARG A 118 2.34 -16.44 10.80
N PRO A 119 1.63 -16.01 11.86
CA PRO A 119 1.78 -16.57 13.20
C PRO A 119 1.57 -18.09 13.26
N ASP A 120 0.73 -18.65 12.38
CA ASP A 120 0.51 -20.10 12.27
C ASP A 120 1.62 -20.86 11.52
N GLY A 121 2.67 -20.18 11.05
CA GLY A 121 3.77 -20.79 10.31
C GLY A 121 3.38 -21.29 8.92
N ARG A 122 2.25 -20.83 8.35
CA ARG A 122 1.87 -21.15 6.95
C ARG A 122 2.18 -20.03 5.97
N GLY A 123 2.97 -19.06 6.42
CA GLY A 123 3.40 -17.89 5.63
C GLY A 123 4.54 -18.21 4.67
N TYR A 124 5.04 -17.17 4.01
CA TYR A 124 6.20 -17.22 3.12
C TYR A 124 7.01 -15.93 3.26
N PRO A 125 8.32 -15.93 2.94
CA PRO A 125 9.08 -17.01 2.27
C PRO A 125 9.66 -18.10 3.18
N GLN A 126 9.77 -17.88 4.48
CA GLN A 126 10.46 -18.77 5.45
C GLN A 126 9.51 -19.54 6.36
N ALA A 127 8.21 -19.22 6.36
CA ALA A 127 7.24 -19.78 7.30
C ALA A 127 7.60 -19.47 8.77
N ASN A 128 8.12 -18.26 9.01
CA ASN A 128 8.59 -17.81 10.31
C ASN A 128 7.43 -17.29 11.17
N SER A 129 7.08 -18.02 12.22
CA SER A 129 6.05 -17.59 13.19
C SER A 129 6.55 -16.56 14.21
N ALA A 130 7.87 -16.35 14.31
CA ALA A 130 8.52 -15.45 15.25
C ALA A 130 8.88 -14.08 14.63
N GLU A 131 8.21 -13.67 13.55
CA GLU A 131 8.48 -12.38 12.90
C GLU A 131 8.29 -11.18 13.85
N PRO A 132 9.09 -10.10 13.69
CA PRO A 132 8.95 -8.89 14.46
C PRO A 132 7.55 -8.25 14.35
N PRO A 133 7.13 -7.46 15.35
CA PRO A 133 5.84 -6.78 15.34
C PRO A 133 5.56 -5.95 14.08
N TYR A 134 6.60 -5.37 13.47
CA TYR A 134 6.47 -4.52 12.29
C TYR A 134 5.90 -5.29 11.09
N ALA A 135 6.42 -6.47 10.78
CA ALA A 135 5.94 -7.31 9.69
C ALA A 135 4.48 -7.74 9.89
N ARG A 136 4.11 -8.05 11.15
CA ARG A 136 2.72 -8.41 11.52
C ARG A 136 1.75 -7.25 11.32
N ILE A 137 2.17 -6.03 11.65
CA ILE A 137 1.37 -4.82 11.42
C ILE A 137 1.18 -4.59 9.91
N ILE A 138 2.26 -4.69 9.11
CA ILE A 138 2.17 -4.54 7.65
C ILE A 138 1.25 -5.60 7.05
N SER A 139 1.36 -6.86 7.48
CA SER A 139 0.51 -7.94 6.98
C SER A 139 -0.98 -7.66 7.13
N ILE A 140 -1.40 -7.13 8.29
CA ILE A 140 -2.79 -6.74 8.54
C ILE A 140 -3.20 -5.56 7.67
N ALA A 141 -2.35 -4.54 7.57
CA ALA A 141 -2.60 -3.34 6.79
C ALA A 141 -2.73 -3.62 5.28
N ASP A 142 -1.81 -4.42 4.73
CA ASP A 142 -1.82 -4.87 3.33
C ASP A 142 -3.06 -5.72 3.02
N ALA A 143 -3.34 -6.73 3.85
CA ALA A 143 -4.53 -7.56 3.67
C ALA A 143 -5.82 -6.72 3.71
N PHE A 144 -5.92 -5.77 4.64
CA PHE A 144 -7.08 -4.87 4.72
C PHE A 144 -7.21 -3.98 3.48
N ASP A 145 -6.12 -3.41 2.98
CA ASP A 145 -6.14 -2.62 1.76
C ASP A 145 -6.56 -3.47 0.55
N ALA A 146 -6.01 -4.67 0.42
CA ALA A 146 -6.35 -5.62 -0.63
C ALA A 146 -7.81 -6.06 -0.59
N MET A 147 -8.40 -6.17 0.60
CA MET A 147 -9.80 -6.52 0.80
C MET A 147 -10.74 -5.39 0.39
N THR A 148 -10.40 -4.15 0.76
CA THR A 148 -11.28 -2.97 0.66
C THR A 148 -11.08 -2.13 -0.60
N SER A 149 -9.98 -2.33 -1.32
CA SER A 149 -9.72 -1.65 -2.60
C SER A 149 -10.34 -2.38 -3.79
N ASP A 150 -10.80 -1.61 -4.76
CA ASP A 150 -11.23 -2.12 -6.07
C ASP A 150 -10.03 -2.68 -6.85
N ARG A 151 -10.23 -3.83 -7.49
CA ARG A 151 -9.27 -4.50 -8.39
C ARG A 151 -9.99 -4.81 -9.71
N PRO A 152 -9.29 -5.03 -10.84
CA PRO A 152 -9.95 -5.24 -12.15
C PRO A 152 -11.02 -6.32 -12.14
N TYR A 153 -10.78 -7.38 -11.37
CA TYR A 153 -11.61 -8.57 -11.33
C TYR A 153 -12.57 -8.60 -10.13
N ARG A 154 -12.53 -7.60 -9.23
CA ARG A 154 -13.35 -7.61 -8.01
C ARG A 154 -13.50 -6.22 -7.39
N LYS A 155 -14.73 -5.87 -7.00
CA LYS A 155 -14.98 -4.72 -6.13
C LYS A 155 -14.45 -4.95 -4.71
N GLY A 156 -13.97 -3.88 -4.09
CA GLY A 156 -13.61 -3.86 -2.67
C GLY A 156 -14.79 -4.28 -1.81
N MET A 157 -14.51 -4.99 -0.71
CA MET A 157 -15.56 -5.40 0.22
C MET A 157 -15.88 -4.28 1.23
N ALA A 158 -17.10 -4.31 1.77
CA ALA A 158 -17.50 -3.38 2.81
C ALA A 158 -16.67 -3.57 4.09
N LEU A 159 -16.43 -2.48 4.83
CA LEU A 159 -15.60 -2.50 6.04
C LEU A 159 -16.03 -3.55 7.09
N PRO A 160 -17.34 -3.78 7.35
CA PRO A 160 -17.75 -4.83 8.28
C PRO A 160 -17.36 -6.24 7.82
N ALA A 161 -17.36 -6.49 6.50
CA ALA A 161 -16.94 -7.78 5.95
C ALA A 161 -15.42 -7.98 6.07
N ALA A 162 -14.63 -6.94 5.81
CA ALA A 162 -13.18 -6.97 6.01
C ALA A 162 -12.83 -7.19 7.49
N ALA A 163 -13.53 -6.51 8.40
CA ALA A 163 -13.37 -6.70 9.85
C ALA A 163 -13.66 -8.15 10.28
N ALA A 164 -14.76 -8.74 9.79
CA ALA A 164 -15.12 -10.12 10.09
C ALA A 164 -14.03 -11.13 9.64
N ILE A 165 -13.40 -10.91 8.48
CA ILE A 165 -12.28 -11.75 8.02
C ILE A 165 -11.06 -11.60 8.93
N LEU A 166 -10.72 -10.37 9.34
CA LEU A 166 -9.61 -10.14 10.28
C LEU A 166 -9.87 -10.81 11.63
N GLU A 167 -11.10 -10.78 12.14
CA GLU A 167 -11.49 -11.48 13.37
C GLU A 167 -11.41 -13.00 13.20
N GLN A 168 -11.89 -13.53 12.08
CA GLN A 168 -11.87 -14.97 11.78
C GLN A 168 -10.44 -15.51 11.66
N GLU A 169 -9.53 -14.75 11.06
CA GLU A 169 -8.14 -15.15 10.83
C GLU A 169 -7.18 -14.68 11.95
N ALA A 170 -7.72 -14.19 13.07
CA ALA A 170 -6.94 -13.80 14.24
C ALA A 170 -6.32 -15.04 14.91
N GLY A 171 -4.99 -15.03 15.06
CA GLY A 171 -4.20 -16.15 15.59
C GLY A 171 -3.81 -17.19 14.53
N SER A 172 -4.33 -17.10 13.30
CA SER A 172 -3.90 -17.90 12.15
C SER A 172 -2.99 -17.07 11.23
N GLN A 173 -3.61 -16.34 10.29
CA GLN A 173 -2.92 -15.47 9.35
C GLN A 173 -2.41 -14.21 10.02
N PHE A 174 -3.15 -13.69 11.00
CA PHE A 174 -2.84 -12.42 11.66
C PHE A 174 -2.52 -12.62 13.14
N ASP A 175 -1.69 -11.74 13.67
CA ASP A 175 -1.48 -11.68 15.12
C ASP A 175 -2.81 -11.33 15.81
N ALA A 176 -3.24 -12.15 16.76
CA ALA A 176 -4.57 -12.03 17.36
C ALA A 176 -4.77 -10.70 18.12
N ALA A 177 -3.72 -10.19 18.78
CA ALA A 177 -3.81 -8.95 19.54
C ALA A 177 -3.87 -7.74 18.61
N LEU A 178 -3.05 -7.74 17.55
CA LEU A 178 -3.05 -6.68 16.55
C LEU A 178 -4.33 -6.68 15.71
N ALA A 179 -4.83 -7.86 15.30
CA ALA A 179 -6.08 -7.99 14.54
C ALA A 179 -7.25 -7.40 15.34
N LYS A 180 -7.37 -7.74 16.63
CA LYS A 180 -8.40 -7.19 17.52
C LYS A 180 -8.34 -5.65 17.61
N ARG A 181 -7.15 -5.08 17.72
CA ARG A 181 -6.95 -3.62 17.73
C ARG A 181 -7.36 -2.99 16.41
N PHE A 182 -6.97 -3.61 15.30
CA PHE A 182 -7.31 -3.13 13.97
C PHE A 182 -8.82 -3.14 13.70
N VAL A 183 -9.51 -4.18 14.15
CA VAL A 183 -10.97 -4.25 14.09
C VAL A 183 -11.64 -3.14 14.91
N ALA A 184 -11.10 -2.81 16.09
CA ALA A 184 -11.58 -1.66 16.87
C ALA A 184 -11.33 -0.32 16.14
N LEU A 185 -10.22 -0.17 15.41
CA LEU A 185 -9.97 0.99 14.55
C LEU A 185 -11.01 1.11 13.42
N ILE A 186 -11.39 -0.01 12.80
CA ILE A 186 -12.45 -0.05 11.80
C ILE A 186 -13.78 0.39 12.43
N GLY A 187 -14.18 -0.22 13.56
CA GLY A 187 -15.46 0.04 14.21
C GLY A 187 -15.61 1.46 14.77
N SER A 188 -14.50 2.11 15.16
CA SER A 188 -14.48 3.51 15.59
C SER A 188 -14.46 4.52 14.43
N GLY A 189 -14.38 4.05 13.19
CA GLY A 189 -14.31 4.91 12.01
C GLY A 189 -12.96 5.61 11.85
N ARG A 190 -11.92 5.25 12.62
CA ARG A 190 -10.61 5.93 12.54
C ARG A 190 -9.87 5.67 11.23
N LEU A 191 -10.27 4.67 10.44
CA LEU A 191 -9.65 4.36 9.14
C LEU A 191 -10.38 4.97 7.94
N THR A 192 -11.56 5.56 8.12
CA THR A 192 -12.45 5.95 6.99
C THR A 192 -11.86 7.03 6.10
N HIS A 193 -11.00 7.90 6.64
CA HIS A 193 -10.31 8.95 5.90
C HIS A 193 -9.18 8.43 4.99
N VAL A 194 -8.79 7.15 5.12
CA VAL A 194 -7.74 6.51 4.29
C VAL A 194 -8.37 5.60 3.23
N VAL A 195 -9.49 4.95 3.56
CA VAL A 195 -10.21 4.05 2.63
C VAL A 195 -10.63 4.82 1.38
N GLY A 196 -10.34 4.25 0.21
CA GLY A 196 -10.72 4.88 -1.07
C GLY A 196 -9.89 6.11 -1.45
N HIS A 197 -8.74 6.34 -0.81
CA HIS A 197 -7.86 7.47 -1.10
C HIS A 197 -6.50 7.03 -1.65
N ALA A 198 -5.95 7.83 -2.56
CA ALA A 198 -4.59 7.68 -3.06
C ALA A 198 -3.57 8.38 -2.15
N ASN A 199 -4.00 9.44 -1.47
CA ASN A 199 -3.26 10.17 -0.43
C ASN A 199 -4.24 10.98 0.44
N ASP A 200 -3.75 11.82 1.36
CA ASP A 200 -4.56 12.67 2.24
C ASP A 200 -5.50 13.67 1.51
N LEU A 201 -5.25 13.94 0.23
CA LEU A 201 -5.93 14.95 -0.60
C LEU A 201 -6.63 14.38 -1.84
N ARG A 202 -6.48 13.09 -2.13
CA ARG A 202 -6.86 12.49 -3.42
C ARG A 202 -7.75 11.28 -3.23
N GLN A 203 -9.01 11.42 -3.59
CA GLN A 203 -9.94 10.31 -3.64
C GLN A 203 -9.68 9.45 -4.89
N MET A 204 -9.72 8.13 -4.74
CA MET A 204 -9.72 7.18 -5.84
C MET A 204 -11.11 7.17 -6.49
N LEU A 205 -11.14 7.34 -7.80
CA LEU A 205 -12.35 7.26 -8.61
C LEU A 205 -12.34 5.96 -9.41
N ALA A 206 -13.52 5.41 -9.72
CA ALA A 206 -13.62 4.25 -10.59
C ALA A 206 -13.78 4.68 -12.05
N CYS A 207 -12.94 4.11 -12.92
CA CYS A 207 -13.08 4.18 -14.37
C CYS A 207 -14.33 3.42 -14.80
N SER A 208 -15.23 4.08 -15.54
CA SER A 208 -16.45 3.45 -16.06
C SER A 208 -16.16 2.33 -17.06
N GLU A 209 -15.04 2.41 -17.80
CA GLU A 209 -14.75 1.49 -18.91
C GLU A 209 -14.03 0.22 -18.48
N CYS A 210 -13.02 0.34 -17.61
CA CYS A 210 -12.23 -0.82 -17.17
C CYS A 210 -12.37 -1.12 -15.68
N GLY A 211 -13.17 -0.36 -14.94
CA GLY A 211 -13.43 -0.57 -13.52
C GLY A 211 -12.28 -0.21 -12.58
N LEU A 212 -11.15 0.26 -13.12
CA LEU A 212 -9.92 0.55 -12.39
C LEU A 212 -9.85 1.96 -11.83
N VAL A 213 -8.89 2.18 -10.94
CA VAL A 213 -8.74 3.43 -10.23
C VAL A 213 -8.19 4.54 -11.12
N ILE A 214 -8.85 5.69 -11.07
CA ILE A 214 -8.38 6.98 -11.54
C ILE A 214 -8.08 7.81 -10.29
N ALA A 215 -6.86 8.32 -10.17
CA ALA A 215 -6.51 9.27 -9.12
C ALA A 215 -6.36 10.66 -9.75
N PRO A 216 -7.32 11.58 -9.54
CA PRO A 216 -7.19 12.98 -9.96
C PRO A 216 -5.90 13.61 -9.43
N PRO A 217 -5.37 14.67 -10.05
CA PRO A 217 -4.39 15.55 -9.40
C PRO A 217 -4.92 16.12 -8.06
N ALA A 218 -4.03 16.44 -7.12
CA ALA A 218 -4.44 16.97 -5.81
C ALA A 218 -4.97 18.41 -5.89
N ASP A 219 -4.59 19.14 -6.93
CA ASP A 219 -5.01 20.48 -7.29
C ASP A 219 -6.08 20.49 -8.40
N ALA A 220 -6.68 19.34 -8.70
CA ALA A 220 -7.73 19.23 -9.70
C ALA A 220 -8.92 20.15 -9.36
N VAL A 221 -9.54 20.70 -10.39
CA VAL A 221 -10.75 21.53 -10.30
C VAL A 221 -11.87 20.96 -11.18
N ASP A 222 -13.09 21.43 -10.94
CA ASP A 222 -14.25 21.10 -11.77
C ASP A 222 -13.97 21.42 -13.26
N GLY A 223 -14.25 20.45 -14.13
CA GLY A 223 -14.00 20.53 -15.57
C GLY A 223 -12.60 20.05 -16.01
N ASP A 224 -11.69 19.73 -15.09
CA ASP A 224 -10.39 19.17 -15.47
C ASP A 224 -10.53 17.80 -16.13
N HIS A 225 -9.62 17.52 -17.07
CA HIS A 225 -9.53 16.22 -17.73
C HIS A 225 -8.50 15.31 -17.05
N VAL A 226 -8.88 14.06 -16.80
CA VAL A 226 -7.98 13.02 -16.31
C VAL A 226 -8.06 11.76 -17.18
N ALA A 227 -6.91 11.15 -17.42
CA ALA A 227 -6.81 9.91 -18.16
C ALA A 227 -6.87 8.71 -17.21
N CYS A 228 -7.61 7.68 -17.57
CA CYS A 228 -7.45 6.38 -16.92
C CYS A 228 -6.06 5.81 -17.27
N PRO A 229 -5.25 5.43 -16.27
CA PRO A 229 -3.88 4.95 -16.52
C PRO A 229 -3.81 3.60 -17.24
N VAL A 230 -4.94 2.89 -17.31
CA VAL A 230 -4.99 1.53 -17.85
C VAL A 230 -5.64 1.52 -19.22
N CYS A 231 -6.91 1.93 -19.32
CA CYS A 231 -7.56 1.94 -20.63
C CYS A 231 -7.21 3.17 -21.46
N THR A 232 -6.65 4.24 -20.88
CA THR A 232 -6.40 5.55 -21.52
C THR A 232 -7.67 6.36 -21.84
N GLY A 233 -8.84 5.91 -21.39
CA GLY A 233 -10.09 6.66 -21.48
C GLY A 233 -9.95 8.04 -20.82
N ASP A 234 -10.44 9.07 -21.49
CA ASP A 234 -10.38 10.45 -21.04
C ASP A 234 -11.66 10.83 -20.29
N TYR A 235 -11.53 11.46 -19.13
CA TYR A 235 -12.65 11.76 -18.24
C TYR A 235 -12.64 13.23 -17.85
N VAL A 236 -13.81 13.86 -17.88
CA VAL A 236 -14.05 15.17 -17.28
C VAL A 236 -14.39 14.97 -15.81
N LEU A 237 -13.74 15.70 -14.91
CA LEU A 237 -14.01 15.68 -13.49
C LEU A 237 -15.11 16.67 -13.12
N HIS A 238 -16.15 16.19 -12.46
CA HIS A 238 -17.22 17.02 -11.91
C HIS A 238 -17.17 17.04 -10.39
N GLN A 239 -17.14 18.22 -9.78
CA GLN A 239 -17.09 18.37 -8.33
C GLN A 239 -18.34 17.76 -7.68
N ALA A 240 -18.14 16.82 -6.76
CA ALA A 240 -19.21 16.14 -6.03
C ALA A 240 -18.87 16.08 -4.54
N GLY A 241 -19.43 17.01 -3.75
CA GLY A 241 -19.08 17.15 -2.33
C GLY A 241 -17.60 17.52 -2.16
N THR A 242 -16.87 16.74 -1.37
CA THR A 242 -15.42 16.93 -1.13
C THR A 242 -14.54 16.25 -2.18
N GLY A 243 -15.12 15.56 -3.17
CA GLY A 243 -14.39 14.82 -4.20
C GLY A 243 -14.91 15.12 -5.61
N PHE A 244 -14.70 14.16 -6.51
CA PHE A 244 -15.08 14.27 -7.92
C PHE A 244 -15.90 13.06 -8.38
N GLN A 245 -16.76 13.28 -9.38
CA GLN A 245 -17.32 12.23 -10.23
C GLN A 245 -16.69 12.32 -11.63
N PRO A 246 -16.10 11.24 -12.15
CA PRO A 246 -15.57 11.24 -13.50
C PRO A 246 -16.68 10.95 -14.53
N GLU A 247 -16.79 11.78 -15.57
CA GLU A 247 -17.64 11.55 -16.74
C GLU A 247 -16.77 11.23 -17.96
N TRP A 248 -17.05 10.11 -18.64
CA TRP A 248 -16.27 9.73 -19.84
C TRP A 248 -16.49 10.74 -20.96
N SER A 249 -15.42 11.33 -21.51
CA SER A 249 -15.50 12.31 -22.59
C SER A 249 -15.83 11.71 -23.96
N GLY A 250 -15.94 10.38 -24.06
CA GLY A 250 -16.13 9.66 -25.31
C GLY A 250 -14.85 9.48 -26.12
N THR A 251 -13.69 9.89 -25.59
CA THR A 251 -12.40 9.83 -26.28
C THR A 251 -11.34 9.09 -25.46
N MET A 252 -10.23 8.77 -26.13
CA MET A 252 -9.04 8.17 -25.53
C MET A 252 -7.93 9.23 -25.54
N SER A 253 -7.35 9.51 -24.38
CA SER A 253 -6.34 10.56 -24.18
C SER A 253 -4.93 10.19 -24.69
N GLY A 254 -4.75 8.96 -25.20
CA GLY A 254 -3.43 8.38 -25.48
C GLY A 254 -2.73 7.89 -24.21
N LEU A 255 -1.52 7.33 -24.35
CA LEU A 255 -0.78 6.77 -23.21
C LEU A 255 -0.27 7.89 -22.29
N LYS A 256 -0.96 8.13 -21.17
CA LYS A 256 -0.47 8.96 -20.06
C LYS A 256 -0.16 8.06 -18.87
N VAL A 257 1.12 7.81 -18.64
CA VAL A 257 1.59 7.15 -17.41
C VAL A 257 1.46 8.17 -16.27
N PRO A 258 0.68 7.89 -15.21
CA PRO A 258 0.60 8.79 -14.07
C PRO A 258 1.99 9.03 -13.52
N LEU A 259 2.32 10.30 -13.29
CA LEU A 259 3.48 10.59 -12.48
C LEU A 259 3.18 10.15 -11.05
N PRO A 260 4.17 9.57 -10.37
CA PRO A 260 3.97 9.16 -9.02
C PRO A 260 3.71 10.35 -8.08
N ASP A 261 2.99 10.08 -7.02
CA ASP A 261 2.61 11.08 -6.05
C ASP A 261 3.76 11.53 -5.16
N ARG A 262 4.22 12.77 -5.36
CA ARG A 262 5.28 13.32 -4.52
C ARG A 262 4.78 13.81 -3.16
N SER A 263 3.48 14.03 -2.98
CA SER A 263 2.96 14.62 -1.74
C SER A 263 3.07 13.67 -0.54
N ALA A 264 2.80 12.37 -0.76
CA ALA A 264 3.01 11.32 0.23
C ALA A 264 4.48 11.26 0.67
N VAL A 265 5.40 11.17 -0.29
CA VAL A 265 6.86 11.17 -0.05
C VAL A 265 7.27 12.41 0.76
N GLN A 266 6.82 13.60 0.36
CA GLN A 266 7.14 14.84 1.07
C GLN A 266 6.61 14.87 2.51
N ALA A 267 5.43 14.29 2.77
CA ALA A 267 4.88 14.25 4.12
C ALA A 267 5.77 13.42 5.06
N ILE A 268 6.25 12.26 4.59
CA ILE A 268 7.16 11.40 5.36
C ILE A 268 8.51 12.08 5.55
N MET A 269 9.04 12.70 4.50
CA MET A 269 10.30 13.45 4.56
C MET A 269 10.26 14.58 5.61
N ARG A 270 9.11 15.28 5.73
CA ARG A 270 8.92 16.33 6.75
C ARG A 270 8.79 15.80 8.17
N ALA A 271 8.28 14.58 8.33
CA ALA A 271 8.07 13.94 9.62
C ALA A 271 9.22 13.02 10.05
N ALA A 272 10.22 12.82 9.17
CA ALA A 272 11.33 11.91 9.42
C ALA A 272 12.18 12.39 10.61
N PRO A 273 12.44 11.51 11.59
CA PRO A 273 13.39 11.84 12.65
C PRO A 273 14.80 11.89 12.07
N HIS A 274 15.73 12.59 12.72
CA HIS A 274 17.15 12.57 12.30
C HIS A 274 17.81 11.22 12.58
N PHE A 275 17.31 10.46 13.55
CA PHE A 275 17.82 9.14 13.90
C PHE A 275 16.69 8.28 14.44
N VAL A 276 16.83 6.96 14.28
CA VAL A 276 15.90 5.97 14.82
C VAL A 276 16.65 5.04 15.76
N SER A 277 16.08 4.79 16.93
CA SER A 277 16.59 3.84 17.91
C SER A 277 15.75 2.57 17.92
N LEU A 278 16.33 1.46 17.44
CA LEU A 278 15.75 0.12 17.46
C LEU A 278 16.19 -0.71 18.68
#